data_AF-A0AA94SBB5-F1
#
_entry.id   AF-A0AA94SBB5-F1
#
_cell.length_a   1.000
_cell.length_b   1.000
_cell.length_c   1.000
_cell.angle_alpha   90.00
_cell.angle_beta   90.00
_cell.angle_gamma   90.00
#
_symmetry.space_group_name_H-M   'P 1'
#
loop_
_entity.id
_entity.type
_entity.pdbx_description
1 polymer ?
#
loop_
_entity_poly.entity_id
_entity_poly.type
_entity_poly.pdbx_seq_one_letter_code
_entity_poly.pdbx_strand_id
1 'polypeptide(L)'
;MTLLTNLASIYLDNHQTKECETFSLEALKLAKELKRYDFLGIAQVRLGICRDDNSLIDKGMSLLRLTEEEKIFEALEKEVAKHRQI
;
A
#
# COMPACT_ATOMS: atom_id res chain seq x y z
N MET A 1 2.74 -12.86 1.01
CA MET A 1 2.57 -11.39 0.91
C MET A 1 3.02 -10.82 -0.44
N THR A 2 4.16 -11.24 -0.99
CA THR A 2 4.66 -10.76 -2.30
C THR A 2 3.67 -10.94 -3.45
N LEU A 3 2.98 -12.08 -3.53
CA LEU A 3 1.96 -12.29 -4.58
C LEU A 3 0.80 -11.28 -4.48
N LEU A 4 0.22 -11.13 -3.29
CA LEU A 4 -0.91 -10.20 -3.05
C LEU A 4 -0.52 -8.75 -3.36
N THR A 5 0.67 -8.34 -2.93
CA THR A 5 1.16 -6.97 -3.18
C THR A 5 1.50 -6.73 -4.65
N ASN A 6 2.05 -7.71 -5.36
CA ASN A 6 2.29 -7.62 -6.80
C ASN A 6 0.97 -7.56 -7.60
N LEU A 7 -0.02 -8.38 -7.24
CA LEU A 7 -1.35 -8.32 -7.85
C LEU A 7 -1.98 -6.94 -7.62
N ALA A 8 -1.95 -6.43 -6.37
CA ALA A 8 -2.46 -5.10 -6.07
C ALA A 8 -1.82 -3.99 -6.93
N SER A 9 -0.49 -4.04 -7.14
CA SER A 9 0.21 -3.11 -8.04
C SER A 9 -0.27 -3.21 -9.48
N ILE A 10 -0.37 -4.43 -10.03
CA ILE A 10 -0.81 -4.64 -11.41
C ILE A 10 -2.22 -4.10 -11.61
N TYR A 11 -3.13 -4.40 -10.68
CA TYR A 11 -4.51 -3.93 -10.75
C TYR A 11 -4.60 -2.41 -10.64
N LEU A 12 -3.86 -1.81 -9.70
CA LEU A 12 -3.80 -0.37 -9.53
C LEU A 12 -3.26 0.33 -10.80
N ASP A 13 -2.18 -0.19 -11.39
CA ASP A 13 -1.59 0.35 -12.62
C ASP A 13 -2.51 0.23 -13.85
N ASN A 14 -3.49 -0.67 -13.81
CA ASN A 14 -4.52 -0.84 -14.83
C ASN A 14 -5.85 -0.14 -14.46
N HIS A 15 -5.85 0.74 -13.47
CA HIS A 15 -7.04 1.45 -12.96
C HIS A 15 -8.17 0.53 -12.45
N GLN A 16 -7.86 -0.71 -12.12
CA GLN A 16 -8.78 -1.70 -11.55
C GLN A 16 -8.77 -1.57 -10.02
N THR A 17 -9.40 -0.50 -9.52
CA THR A 17 -9.33 -0.10 -8.11
C THR A 17 -10.00 -1.10 -7.16
N LYS A 18 -11.05 -1.79 -7.61
CA LYS A 18 -11.78 -2.79 -6.80
C LYS A 18 -10.94 -4.04 -6.54
N GLU A 19 -10.25 -4.53 -7.57
CA GLU A 19 -9.34 -5.66 -7.49
C GLU A 19 -8.12 -5.29 -6.64
N CYS A 20 -7.54 -4.10 -6.86
CA CYS A 20 -6.51 -3.56 -5.98
C CYS A 20 -6.95 -3.57 -4.51
N GLU A 21 -8.13 -3.00 -4.21
CA GLU A 21 -8.65 -2.94 -2.85
C GLU A 21 -8.74 -4.34 -2.23
N THR A 22 -9.26 -5.32 -2.98
CA THR A 22 -9.41 -6.70 -2.52
C THR A 22 -8.07 -7.30 -2.11
N PHE A 23 -7.05 -7.22 -2.98
CA PHE A 23 -5.74 -7.79 -2.69
C PHE A 23 -4.97 -6.99 -1.62
N SER A 24 -5.13 -5.67 -1.58
CA SER A 24 -4.55 -4.82 -0.52
C SER A 24 -5.17 -5.12 0.84
N LEU A 25 -6.47 -5.41 0.93
CA LEU A 25 -7.12 -5.83 2.17
C LEU A 25 -6.62 -7.19 2.67
N GLU A 26 -6.47 -8.16 1.76
CA GLU A 26 -5.90 -9.47 2.11
C GLU A 26 -4.44 -9.35 2.57
N ALA A 27 -3.63 -8.56 1.86
CA ALA A 27 -2.25 -8.28 2.25
C ALA A 27 -2.18 -7.60 3.62
N LEU A 28 -3.08 -6.65 3.89
CA LEU A 28 -3.16 -5.95 5.17
C LEU A 28 -3.44 -6.91 6.33
N LYS A 29 -4.42 -7.81 6.17
CA LYS A 29 -4.79 -8.81 7.19
C LYS A 29 -3.60 -9.73 7.49
N LEU A 30 -3.00 -10.30 6.44
CA LEU A 30 -1.88 -11.21 6.58
C LEU A 30 -0.64 -10.53 7.18
N ALA A 31 -0.33 -9.29 6.78
CA ALA A 31 0.80 -8.55 7.32
C ALA A 31 0.63 -8.26 8.83
N LYS A 32 -0.60 -7.98 9.29
CA LYS A 32 -0.90 -7.84 10.73
C LYS A 32 -0.69 -9.15 11.48
N GLU A 33 -1.21 -10.26 10.96
CA GLU A 33 -1.06 -11.58 11.58
C GLU A 33 0.41 -11.99 11.71
N LEU A 34 1.19 -11.75 10.65
CA LEU A 34 2.62 -12.08 10.60
C LEU A 34 3.52 -11.03 11.26
N LYS A 35 2.98 -9.91 11.74
CA LYS A 35 3.74 -8.77 12.30
C LYS A 35 4.83 -8.25 11.34
N ARG A 36 4.53 -8.24 10.04
CA ARG A 36 5.44 -7.77 8.99
C ARG A 36 5.12 -6.31 8.65
N TYR A 37 5.76 -5.40 9.38
CA TYR A 37 5.42 -3.97 9.36
C TYR A 37 5.77 -3.27 8.04
N ASP A 38 6.81 -3.73 7.36
CA ASP A 38 7.14 -3.35 5.98
C ASP A 38 5.95 -3.58 5.03
N PHE A 39 5.41 -4.81 5.03
CA PHE A 39 4.24 -5.17 4.22
C PHE A 39 2.95 -4.52 4.73
N LEU A 40 2.84 -4.27 6.03
CA LEU A 40 1.71 -3.57 6.60
C LEU A 40 1.63 -2.14 6.08
N GLY A 41 2.76 -1.43 6.01
CA GLY A 41 2.86 -0.09 5.45
C GLY A 41 2.47 -0.07 3.97
N ILE A 42 3.04 -0.98 3.16
CA ILE A 42 2.70 -1.12 1.73
C ILE A 42 1.20 -1.34 1.53
N ALA A 43 0.61 -2.27 2.28
CA ALA A 43 -0.80 -2.60 2.15
C ALA A 43 -1.71 -1.43 2.57
N GLN A 44 -1.34 -0.67 3.60
CA GLN A 44 -2.07 0.54 4.03
C GLN A 44 -2.03 1.61 2.93
N VAL A 45 -0.86 1.93 2.38
CA VAL A 45 -0.75 2.95 1.32
C VAL A 45 -1.57 2.58 0.11
N ARG A 46 -1.41 1.36 -0.42
CA ARG A 46 -2.15 0.92 -1.61
C ARG A 46 -3.66 0.84 -1.38
N LEU A 47 -4.09 0.37 -0.20
CA LEU A 47 -5.50 0.39 0.16
C LEU A 47 -6.05 1.83 0.25
N GLY A 48 -5.25 2.75 0.77
CA GLY A 48 -5.60 4.17 0.84
C GLY A 48 -5.69 4.83 -0.53
N ILE A 49 -4.81 4.47 -1.48
CA ILE A 49 -4.94 4.90 -2.89
C ILE A 49 -6.25 4.38 -3.47
N CYS A 50 -6.51 3.08 -3.34
CA CYS A 50 -7.67 2.43 -3.97
C CYS A 50 -9.03 2.86 -3.38
N ARG A 51 -9.03 3.44 -2.17
CA ARG A 51 -10.22 3.99 -1.48
C ARG A 51 -10.31 5.51 -1.47
N ASP A 52 -9.34 6.20 -2.05
CA ASP A 52 -9.18 7.64 -1.88
C ASP A 52 -9.11 8.09 -0.40
N ASP A 53 -8.54 7.25 0.48
CA ASP A 53 -8.35 7.51 1.92
C ASP A 53 -6.93 8.01 2.25
N ASN A 54 -6.77 9.33 2.39
CA ASN A 54 -5.48 9.97 2.73
C ASN A 54 -4.98 9.59 4.12
N SER A 55 -5.89 9.43 5.09
CA SER A 55 -5.49 9.07 6.46
C SER A 55 -4.83 7.70 6.49
N LEU A 56 -5.31 6.77 5.68
CA LEU A 56 -4.73 5.44 5.56
C LEU A 56 -3.37 5.46 4.84
N ILE A 57 -3.21 6.32 3.82
CA ILE A 57 -1.91 6.56 3.17
C ILE A 57 -0.90 7.08 4.21
N ASP A 58 -1.25 8.16 4.91
CA ASP A 58 -0.36 8.79 5.90
C ASP A 58 0.05 7.82 7.01
N LYS A 59 -0.88 6.96 7.43
CA LYS A 59 -0.61 5.90 8.42
C LYS A 59 0.41 4.89 7.91
N GLY A 60 0.27 4.43 6.67
CA GLY A 60 1.22 3.51 6.05
C GLY A 60 2.60 4.13 5.85
N MET A 61 2.64 5.38 5.39
CA MET A 61 3.87 6.16 5.19
C MET A 61 4.59 6.42 6.51
N SER A 62 3.86 6.78 7.56
CA SER A 62 4.41 6.99 8.90
C SER A 62 5.00 5.70 9.46
N LEU A 63 4.33 4.56 9.27
CA LEU A 63 4.83 3.26 9.71
C LEU A 63 6.17 2.92 9.05
N LEU A 64 6.29 3.13 7.74
CA LEU A 64 7.53 2.86 7.00
C LEU A 64 8.69 3.73 7.46
N ARG A 65 8.43 5.01 7.80
CA ARG A 65 9.44 5.88 8.41
C ARG A 65 9.88 5.38 9.78
N LEU A 66 8.92 4.99 10.63
CA LEU A 66 9.21 4.47 11.98
C LEU A 66 9.98 3.16 11.98
N THR A 67 9.90 2.38 10.90
CA THR A 67 10.64 1.13 10.72
C THR A 67 11.85 1.26 9.80
N GLU A 68 12.26 2.49 9.47
CA GLU A 68 13.47 2.77 8.65
C GLU A 68 13.45 2.12 7.25
N GLU A 69 12.25 1.91 6.69
CA GLU A 69 12.06 1.30 5.36
C GLU A 69 12.13 2.35 4.24
N GLU A 70 13.22 3.12 4.20
CA GLU A 70 13.37 4.32 3.34
C GLU A 70 13.16 4.03 1.85
N LYS A 71 13.72 2.92 1.34
CA LYS A 71 13.57 2.55 -0.08
C LYS A 71 12.11 2.23 -0.45
N ILE A 72 11.37 1.63 0.47
CA ILE A 72 9.94 1.33 0.26
C ILE A 72 9.14 2.63 0.36
N PHE A 73 9.47 3.49 1.32
CA PHE A 73 8.85 4.81 1.48
C PHE A 73 8.96 5.64 0.19
N GLU A 74 10.16 5.79 -0.36
CA GLU A 74 10.39 6.54 -1.60
C GLU A 74 9.65 5.94 -2.81
N ALA A 75 9.58 4.60 -2.89
CA ALA A 75 8.84 3.94 -3.95
C ALA A 75 7.33 4.22 -3.86
N LEU A 76 6.78 4.22 -2.64
CA LEU A 76 5.38 4.49 -2.40
C LEU A 76 5.02 5.97 -2.53
N GLU A 77 5.91 6.92 -2.21
CA GLU A 77 5.68 8.33 -2.53
C GLU A 77 5.45 8.53 -4.04
N LYS A 78 6.27 7.88 -4.87
CA LYS A 78 6.11 7.92 -6.33
C LYS A 78 4.81 7.26 -6.77
N GLU A 79 4.44 6.14 -6.15
CA GLU A 79 3.18 5.44 -6.44
C GLU A 79 1.95 6.29 -6.07
N VAL A 80 1.97 6.96 -4.91
CA VAL A 80 0.93 7.91 -4.49
C VAL A 80 0.84 9.07 -5.47
N ALA A 81 1.96 9.71 -5.80
CA ALA A 81 1.97 10.85 -6.73
C ALA A 81 1.48 10.47 -8.15
N LYS A 82 1.75 9.24 -8.59
CA LYS A 82 1.29 8.72 -9.88
C LYS A 82 -0.23 8.58 -9.93
N HIS A 83 -0.83 8.08 -8.85
CA HIS A 83 -2.24 7.67 -8.82
C HIS A 83 -3.18 8.69 -8.16
N ARG A 84 -2.63 9.63 -7.40
CA ARG A 84 -3.30 10.84 -6.95
C ARG A 84 -2.68 12.03 -7.65
N GLN A 85 -3.23 12.41 -8.80
CA GLN A 85 -2.99 13.75 -9.32
C GLN A 85 -3.59 14.76 -8.33
N ILE A 86 -2.76 15.66 -7.80
CA ILE A 86 -3.20 16.88 -7.11
C ILE A 86 -3.66 17.88 -8.17
#